data_AF-A0A381F4A8-F1
#
_entry.id   AF-A0A381F4A8-F1
#
_cell.length_a   1.000
_cell.length_b   1.000
_cell.length_c   1.000
_cell.angle_alpha   90.00
_cell.angle_beta   90.00
_cell.angle_gamma   90.00
#
_symmetry.space_group_name_H-M   'P 1'
#
loop_
_entity.id
_entity.type
_entity.pdbx_description
1 polymer ?
#
loop_
_entity_poly.entity_id
_entity_poly.type
_entity_poly.pdbx_seq_one_letter_code
_entity_poly.pdbx_strand_id
1 'polypeptide(L)'
;MNFRVFNKEGAVIPLNLDLNADYWALGDKDAAFNFMCNPSKNGIMWDHNDEEIILEDENADLKGYPTANLKNVVVIYLGINGKHKPPHNCVIYNLDGSIHKILEIPSLKSPLAIKRMEFLKEENPPLDTALYEGALCFSGFSVIKLNTGEIVNSIAIDYDRELWETRILNPETGEIGDLIYYGKN
;
A
#
# COMPACT_ATOMS: atom_id res chain seq x y z
N MET A 1 -16.54 4.40 9.18
CA MET A 1 -15.60 3.31 9.54
C MET A 1 -14.50 3.92 10.37
N ASN A 2 -14.20 3.31 11.51
CA ASN A 2 -13.10 3.72 12.37
C ASN A 2 -11.88 2.87 11.98
N PHE A 3 -10.93 3.47 11.27
CA PHE A 3 -9.73 2.79 10.77
C PHE A 3 -8.51 3.30 11.54
N ARG A 4 -7.65 2.38 11.97
CA ARG A 4 -6.54 2.67 12.89
C ARG A 4 -5.29 1.92 12.45
N VAL A 5 -4.14 2.50 12.73
CA VAL A 5 -2.83 1.83 12.66
C VAL A 5 -2.33 1.60 14.07
N PHE A 6 -1.59 0.53 14.30
CA PHE A 6 -1.01 0.24 15.60
C PHE A 6 0.39 -0.34 15.48
N ASN A 7 1.16 -0.25 16.55
CA ASN A 7 2.49 -0.84 16.64
C ASN A 7 2.55 -1.84 17.81
N LYS A 8 3.63 -2.63 17.91
CA LYS A 8 3.75 -3.69 18.94
C LYS A 8 3.96 -3.16 20.35
N GLU A 9 4.34 -1.89 20.51
CA GLU A 9 4.38 -1.22 21.82
C GLU A 9 2.98 -0.83 22.34
N GLY A 10 1.94 -1.05 21.54
CA GLY A 10 0.55 -0.76 21.92
C GLY A 10 0.10 0.67 21.60
N ALA A 11 0.88 1.44 20.83
CA ALA A 11 0.42 2.72 20.30
C ALA A 11 -0.63 2.46 19.21
N VAL A 12 -1.76 3.17 19.29
CA VAL A 12 -2.86 3.08 18.32
C VAL A 12 -3.20 4.48 17.86
N ILE A 13 -3.24 4.68 16.53
CA ILE A 13 -3.51 5.97 15.91
C ILE A 13 -4.74 5.84 15.01
N PRO A 14 -5.82 6.59 15.28
CA PRO A 14 -6.94 6.69 14.36
C PRO A 14 -6.51 7.45 13.10
N LEU A 15 -6.85 6.92 11.94
CA LEU A 15 -6.61 7.60 10.68
C LEU A 15 -7.79 8.50 10.31
N ASN A 16 -7.47 9.70 9.83
CA ASN A 16 -8.47 10.50 9.12
C ASN A 16 -8.73 9.88 7.76
N LEU A 17 -10.00 9.61 7.49
CA LEU A 17 -10.47 9.14 6.19
C LEU A 17 -11.02 10.30 5.32
N ASP A 18 -11.02 11.52 5.83
CA ASP A 18 -11.29 12.71 5.03
C ASP A 18 -10.12 12.96 4.07
N LEU A 19 -10.42 12.92 2.77
CA LEU A 19 -9.48 13.08 1.68
C LEU A 19 -8.76 14.44 1.66
N ASN A 20 -9.20 15.40 2.47
CA ASN A 20 -8.59 16.72 2.59
C ASN A 20 -7.75 16.91 3.86
N ALA A 21 -7.62 15.88 4.70
CA ALA A 21 -6.88 15.96 5.94
C ALA A 21 -5.51 15.29 5.84
N ASP A 22 -4.51 15.94 6.45
CA ASP A 22 -3.18 15.37 6.59
C ASP A 22 -3.24 14.07 7.44
N TYR A 23 -2.41 13.09 7.11
CA TYR A 23 -2.38 11.75 7.72
C TYR A 23 -2.20 11.82 9.25
N TRP A 24 -1.51 12.86 9.71
CA TRP A 24 -1.23 13.16 11.11
C TRP A 24 -2.17 14.18 11.74
N ALA A 25 -3.12 14.75 10.97
CA ALA A 25 -3.97 15.84 11.44
C ALA A 25 -4.95 15.45 12.54
N LEU A 26 -5.23 14.15 12.74
CA LEU A 26 -6.16 13.66 13.75
C LEU A 26 -5.52 12.96 14.95
N GLY A 27 -4.20 12.82 14.99
CA GLY A 27 -3.50 12.19 16.10
C GLY A 27 -3.12 13.19 17.19
N ASP A 28 -3.20 12.76 18.45
CA ASP A 28 -2.35 13.36 19.50
C ASP A 28 -0.90 13.35 18.99
N LYS A 29 -0.28 14.53 18.89
CA LYS A 29 1.07 14.69 18.35
C LYS A 29 2.09 13.86 19.11
N ASP A 30 1.87 13.65 20.40
CA ASP A 30 2.75 12.84 21.23
C ASP A 30 2.58 11.35 20.91
N ALA A 31 1.34 10.90 20.63
CA ALA A 31 1.08 9.53 20.17
C ALA A 31 1.66 9.29 18.77
N ALA A 32 1.51 10.24 17.85
CA ALA A 32 2.10 10.22 16.51
C ALA A 32 3.64 10.16 16.57
N PHE A 33 4.24 11.01 17.42
CA PHE A 33 5.68 11.03 17.63
C PHE A 33 6.17 9.70 18.23
N ASN A 34 5.50 9.18 19.26
CA ASN A 34 5.84 7.88 19.84
C ASN A 34 5.71 6.73 18.86
N PHE A 35 4.72 6.77 17.96
CA PHE A 35 4.57 5.78 16.89
C PHE A 35 5.70 5.86 15.86
N MET A 36 6.10 7.07 15.45
CA MET A 36 7.23 7.26 14.51
C MET A 36 8.59 6.90 15.13
N CYS A 37 8.76 7.14 16.43
CA CYS A 37 10.05 6.97 17.12
C CYS A 37 10.25 5.57 17.72
N ASN A 38 9.23 4.71 17.74
CA ASN A 38 9.36 3.31 18.14
C ASN A 38 9.24 2.41 16.92
N PRO A 39 10.37 2.00 16.32
CA PRO A 39 10.38 1.15 15.15
C PRO A 39 10.02 -0.29 15.56
N SER A 40 8.73 -0.54 15.74
CA SER A 40 8.20 -1.91 15.71
C SER A 40 7.31 -2.11 14.50
N LYS A 41 7.06 -3.39 14.24
CA LYS A 41 6.21 -3.82 13.14
C LYS A 41 4.80 -3.31 13.37
N ASN A 42 4.28 -2.64 12.35
CA ASN A 42 2.98 -2.01 12.36
C ASN A 42 1.91 -2.97 11.85
N GLY A 43 0.74 -2.91 12.48
CA GLY A 43 -0.49 -3.55 12.03
C GLY A 43 -1.58 -2.51 11.74
N ILE A 44 -2.70 -3.00 11.24
CA ILE A 44 -3.89 -2.18 10.95
C ILE A 44 -5.12 -2.83 11.58
N MET A 45 -6.08 -2.00 11.98
CA MET A 45 -7.35 -2.48 12.51
C MET A 45 -8.51 -1.57 12.13
N TRP A 46 -9.71 -2.12 12.04
CA TRP A 46 -10.92 -1.35 11.79
C TRP A 46 -12.18 -2.01 12.34
N ASP A 47 -13.23 -1.20 12.52
CA ASP A 47 -14.53 -1.67 13.01
C ASP A 47 -15.46 -2.02 11.84
N HIS A 48 -16.07 -3.21 11.89
CA HIS A 48 -17.11 -3.64 10.96
C HIS A 48 -18.18 -4.46 11.67
N ASN A 49 -19.45 -4.04 11.61
CA ASN A 49 -20.60 -4.74 12.24
C ASN A 49 -20.38 -5.12 13.71
N ASP A 50 -19.91 -4.17 14.52
CA ASP A 50 -19.60 -4.35 15.95
C ASP A 50 -18.44 -5.33 16.25
N GLU A 51 -17.71 -5.79 15.21
CA GLU A 51 -16.49 -6.56 15.33
C GLU A 51 -15.26 -5.71 15.00
N GLU A 52 -14.18 -5.88 15.76
CA GLU A 52 -12.88 -5.29 15.47
C GLU A 52 -12.06 -6.27 14.62
N ILE A 53 -11.73 -5.86 13.41
CA ILE A 53 -10.89 -6.62 12.50
C ILE A 53 -9.46 -6.16 12.67
N ILE A 54 -8.55 -7.10 12.92
CA ILE A 54 -7.12 -6.84 13.16
C ILE A 54 -6.30 -7.61 12.14
N LEU A 55 -5.40 -6.91 11.46
CA LEU A 55 -4.38 -7.52 10.61
C LEU A 55 -2.98 -7.13 11.10
N GLU A 56 -2.16 -8.14 11.32
CA GLU A 56 -0.75 -8.00 11.70
C GLU A 56 0.09 -9.11 11.08
N ASP A 57 1.40 -8.89 11.08
CA ASP A 57 2.39 -9.87 10.64
C ASP A 57 3.62 -9.85 11.56
N GLU A 58 4.10 -11.03 11.92
CA GLU A 58 5.27 -11.15 12.79
C GLU A 58 6.57 -10.70 12.13
N ASN A 59 6.61 -10.72 10.79
CA ASN A 59 7.79 -10.56 9.95
C ASN A 59 7.75 -9.32 9.04
N ALA A 60 6.61 -8.66 8.90
CA ALA A 60 6.43 -7.49 8.04
C ALA A 60 5.68 -6.35 8.74
N ASP A 61 5.99 -5.13 8.31
CA ASP A 61 5.11 -3.97 8.53
C ASP A 61 3.93 -4.01 7.56
N LEU A 62 2.74 -3.69 8.06
CA LEU A 62 1.56 -3.52 7.22
C LEU A 62 1.30 -2.03 7.01
N LYS A 63 1.22 -1.62 5.74
CA LYS A 63 0.55 -0.38 5.34
C LYS A 63 -0.83 -0.74 4.84
N GLY A 64 -1.86 -0.03 5.27
CA GLY A 64 -3.18 -0.24 4.73
C GLY A 64 -4.06 0.98 4.82
N TYR A 65 -5.00 1.08 3.90
CA TYR A 65 -5.96 2.17 3.85
C TYR A 65 -7.23 1.69 3.14
N PRO A 66 -8.42 2.20 3.54
CA PRO A 66 -9.64 1.84 2.84
C PRO A 66 -9.73 2.47 1.46
N THR A 67 -10.51 1.83 0.60
CA THR A 67 -10.82 2.34 -0.74
C THR A 67 -11.68 3.61 -0.67
N ALA A 68 -11.68 4.40 -1.74
CA ALA A 68 -12.45 5.65 -1.84
C ALA A 68 -13.95 5.48 -1.55
N ASN A 69 -14.52 4.33 -1.90
CA ASN A 69 -15.91 3.98 -1.66
C ASN A 69 -16.15 3.27 -0.30
N LEU A 70 -15.09 3.10 0.50
CA LEU A 70 -15.09 2.45 1.82
C LEU A 70 -15.63 1.01 1.83
N LYS A 71 -15.57 0.29 0.70
CA LYS A 71 -16.05 -1.10 0.60
C LYS A 71 -14.97 -2.15 0.84
N ASN A 72 -13.71 -1.78 0.72
CA ASN A 72 -12.58 -2.68 0.88
C ASN A 72 -11.44 -1.98 1.61
N VAL A 73 -10.50 -2.78 2.11
CA VAL A 73 -9.23 -2.30 2.67
C VAL A 73 -8.10 -2.84 1.80
N VAL A 74 -7.25 -1.95 1.30
CA VAL A 74 -6.04 -2.34 0.56
C VAL A 74 -4.88 -2.37 1.53
N VAL A 75 -4.14 -3.47 1.55
CA VAL A 75 -3.06 -3.75 2.50
C VAL A 75 -1.81 -4.14 1.73
N ILE A 76 -0.67 -3.62 2.16
CA ILE A 76 0.65 -3.90 1.60
C ILE A 76 1.53 -4.41 2.72
N TYR A 77 2.04 -5.62 2.54
CA TYR A 77 3.02 -6.25 3.41
C TYR A 77 4.41 -5.79 2.97
N LEU A 78 5.15 -5.13 3.85
CA LEU A 78 6.47 -4.59 3.55
C LEU A 78 7.58 -5.60 3.86
N GLY A 79 8.63 -5.58 3.04
CA GLY A 79 9.76 -6.50 3.13
C GLY A 79 9.49 -7.85 2.45
N ILE A 80 10.48 -8.75 2.52
CA ILE A 80 10.48 -10.04 1.81
C ILE A 80 10.10 -11.24 2.69
N ASN A 81 9.90 -11.01 3.99
CA ASN A 81 9.69 -12.07 4.98
C ASN A 81 8.25 -12.16 5.50
N GLY A 82 7.35 -11.26 5.08
CA GLY A 82 5.94 -11.28 5.46
C GLY A 82 5.18 -12.48 4.91
N LYS A 83 3.94 -12.65 5.39
CA LYS A 83 2.98 -13.66 4.92
C LYS A 83 2.67 -13.51 3.43
N HIS A 84 2.51 -12.27 2.97
CA HIS A 84 2.41 -11.93 1.55
C HIS A 84 3.71 -11.24 1.13
N LYS A 85 4.37 -11.80 0.12
CA LYS A 85 5.72 -11.40 -0.30
C LYS A 85 5.68 -10.80 -1.70
N PRO A 86 6.61 -9.90 -2.04
CA PRO A 86 6.75 -9.45 -3.41
C PRO A 86 6.97 -10.65 -4.35
N PRO A 87 6.38 -10.63 -5.56
CA PRO A 87 5.62 -9.54 -6.17
C PRO A 87 4.12 -9.50 -5.80
N HIS A 88 3.67 -10.35 -4.89
CA HIS A 88 2.26 -10.49 -4.48
C HIS A 88 2.00 -9.93 -3.07
N ASN A 89 2.68 -8.84 -2.71
CA ASN A 89 2.64 -8.29 -1.36
C ASN A 89 1.46 -7.32 -1.10
N CYS A 90 0.62 -7.06 -2.11
CA CYS A 90 -0.58 -6.25 -1.94
C CYS A 90 -1.84 -7.12 -1.98
N VAL A 91 -2.68 -6.97 -0.96
CA VAL A 91 -3.90 -7.74 -0.75
C VAL A 91 -5.06 -6.79 -0.50
N ILE A 92 -6.17 -7.03 -1.18
CA ILE A 92 -7.44 -6.36 -0.97
C ILE A 92 -8.28 -7.25 -0.06
N TYR A 93 -8.75 -6.69 1.04
CA TYR A 93 -9.63 -7.33 2.01
C TYR A 93 -11.05 -6.79 1.87
N ASN A 94 -12.02 -7.66 2.11
CA ASN A 94 -13.38 -7.26 2.44
C ASN A 94 -13.40 -6.63 3.84
N LEU A 95 -14.48 -5.91 4.16
CA LEU A 95 -14.62 -5.26 5.48
C LEU A 95 -14.70 -6.24 6.65
N ASP A 96 -15.05 -7.51 6.40
CA ASP A 96 -15.05 -8.58 7.40
C ASP A 96 -13.66 -9.22 7.61
N GLY A 97 -12.61 -8.71 6.95
CA GLY A 97 -11.25 -9.24 7.05
C GLY A 97 -10.98 -10.47 6.19
N SER A 98 -11.95 -10.95 5.41
CA SER A 98 -11.70 -12.00 4.41
C SER A 98 -10.92 -11.43 3.21
N ILE A 99 -10.09 -12.26 2.58
CA ILE A 99 -9.34 -11.87 1.37
C ILE A 99 -10.31 -11.75 0.20
N HIS A 100 -10.38 -10.55 -0.39
CA HIS A 100 -11.08 -10.29 -1.66
C HIS A 100 -10.18 -10.62 -2.84
N LYS A 101 -8.94 -10.09 -2.84
CA LYS A 101 -7.98 -10.33 -3.92
C LYS A 101 -6.53 -10.19 -3.47
N ILE A 102 -5.64 -10.94 -4.12
CA ILE A 102 -4.20 -10.71 -4.05
C ILE A 102 -3.80 -10.08 -5.39
N LEU A 103 -3.12 -8.95 -5.37
CA LEU A 103 -2.74 -8.23 -6.58
C LEU A 103 -1.48 -8.81 -7.19
N GLU A 104 -1.45 -8.81 -8.53
CA GLU A 104 -0.28 -9.14 -9.33
C GLU A 104 0.32 -7.84 -9.88
N ILE A 105 1.65 -7.75 -9.91
CA ILE A 105 2.33 -6.60 -10.50
C ILE A 105 2.16 -6.66 -12.02
N PRO A 106 1.53 -5.65 -12.66
CA PRO A 106 1.41 -5.60 -14.10
C PRO A 106 2.74 -5.19 -14.75
N SER A 107 2.83 -5.28 -16.07
CA SER A 107 3.91 -4.60 -16.81
C SER A 107 3.96 -3.12 -16.44
N LEU A 108 5.15 -2.68 -16.06
CA LEU A 108 5.47 -1.30 -15.70
C LEU A 108 5.26 -0.39 -16.91
N LYS A 109 4.69 0.78 -16.66
CA LYS A 109 4.42 1.83 -17.67
C LYS A 109 5.39 3.00 -17.59
N SER A 110 6.17 3.11 -16.51
CA SER A 110 7.14 4.17 -16.29
C SER A 110 8.19 4.20 -17.40
N PRO A 111 8.36 5.32 -18.11
CA PRO A 111 9.40 5.44 -19.13
C PRO A 111 10.82 5.24 -18.58
N LEU A 112 11.04 5.60 -17.31
CA LEU A 112 12.33 5.40 -16.64
C LEU A 112 12.60 3.91 -16.38
N ALA A 113 11.60 3.19 -15.90
CA ALA A 113 11.70 1.75 -15.67
C ALA A 113 11.89 1.00 -16.98
N ILE A 114 11.08 1.32 -18.00
CA ILE A 114 11.16 0.70 -19.34
C ILE A 114 12.56 0.89 -19.93
N LYS A 115 13.08 2.12 -19.95
CA LYS A 115 14.43 2.40 -20.47
C LYS A 115 15.52 1.63 -19.73
N ARG A 116 15.38 1.43 -18.42
CA ARG A 116 16.33 0.67 -17.62
C ARG A 116 16.26 -0.83 -17.93
N MET A 117 15.06 -1.40 -17.98
CA MET A 117 14.86 -2.81 -18.35
C MET A 117 15.37 -3.09 -19.76
N GLU A 118 15.15 -2.18 -20.71
CA GLU A 118 15.72 -2.27 -22.07
C GLU A 118 17.26 -2.27 -22.06
N PHE A 119 17.87 -1.39 -21.26
CA PHE A 119 19.33 -1.32 -21.12
C PHE A 119 19.92 -2.59 -20.49
N LEU A 120 19.25 -3.15 -19.48
CA LEU A 120 19.67 -4.38 -18.78
C LEU A 120 19.22 -5.66 -19.48
N LYS A 121 18.33 -5.56 -20.49
CA LYS A 121 17.67 -6.67 -21.19
C LYS A 121 16.82 -7.55 -20.26
N GLU A 122 16.05 -6.90 -19.38
CA GLU A 122 15.12 -7.54 -18.45
C GLU A 122 13.70 -7.66 -19.03
N GLU A 123 12.91 -8.58 -18.49
CA GLU A 123 11.47 -8.68 -18.77
C GLU A 123 10.68 -7.55 -18.11
N ASN A 124 9.45 -7.30 -18.58
CA ASN A 124 8.56 -6.29 -18.02
C ASN A 124 7.22 -6.89 -17.52
N PRO A 125 7.02 -7.06 -16.21
CA PRO A 125 7.93 -6.69 -15.12
C PRO A 125 9.00 -7.78 -14.87
N PRO A 126 10.15 -7.46 -14.24
CA PRO A 126 11.22 -8.42 -13.98
C PRO A 126 10.93 -9.25 -12.72
N LEU A 127 9.94 -10.14 -12.81
CA LEU A 127 9.38 -10.87 -11.65
C LEU A 127 10.41 -11.68 -10.86
N ASP A 128 11.44 -12.22 -11.51
CA ASP A 128 12.50 -12.99 -10.86
C ASP A 128 13.31 -12.17 -9.84
N THR A 129 13.35 -10.84 -10.02
CA THR A 129 14.05 -9.93 -9.12
C THR A 129 13.30 -9.68 -7.82
N ALA A 130 11.98 -9.90 -7.77
CA ALA A 130 11.13 -9.60 -6.63
C ALA A 130 11.52 -10.37 -5.35
N LEU A 131 12.32 -11.44 -5.46
CA LEU A 131 12.89 -12.18 -4.34
C LEU A 131 13.89 -11.33 -3.51
N TYR A 132 14.44 -10.28 -4.11
CA TYR A 132 15.39 -9.38 -3.45
C TYR A 132 14.69 -8.15 -2.88
N GLU A 133 15.11 -7.75 -1.68
CA GLU A 133 14.51 -6.62 -0.99
C GLU A 133 14.67 -5.32 -1.79
N GLY A 134 13.52 -4.69 -2.07
CA GLY A 134 13.41 -3.43 -2.81
C GLY A 134 13.55 -3.55 -4.33
N ALA A 135 13.64 -4.76 -4.89
CA ALA A 135 13.81 -4.93 -6.33
C ALA A 135 12.52 -4.76 -7.14
N LEU A 136 11.39 -5.31 -6.67
CA LEU A 136 10.08 -5.13 -7.31
C LEU A 136 8.97 -5.41 -6.30
N CYS A 137 8.18 -4.41 -5.92
CA CYS A 137 7.07 -4.58 -4.98
C CYS A 137 6.00 -3.50 -5.11
N PHE A 138 4.81 -3.77 -4.57
CA PHE A 138 3.90 -2.70 -4.20
C PHE A 138 4.42 -1.98 -2.96
N SER A 139 4.45 -0.65 -2.97
CA SER A 139 5.12 0.16 -1.93
C SER A 139 4.19 1.12 -1.19
N GLY A 140 3.06 1.46 -1.79
CA GLY A 140 2.09 2.38 -1.21
C GLY A 140 0.72 2.29 -1.86
N PHE A 141 -0.30 2.68 -1.11
CA PHE A 141 -1.68 2.82 -1.57
C PHE A 141 -2.23 4.13 -1.01
N SER A 142 -2.95 4.88 -1.85
CA SER A 142 -3.55 6.15 -1.46
C SER A 142 -4.85 6.39 -2.23
N VAL A 143 -5.79 7.10 -1.62
CA VAL A 143 -6.91 7.71 -2.35
C VAL A 143 -6.51 9.13 -2.73
N ILE A 144 -6.51 9.44 -4.02
CA ILE A 144 -6.05 10.74 -4.52
C ILE A 144 -7.12 11.40 -5.38
N LYS A 145 -7.06 12.72 -5.46
CA LYS A 145 -7.86 13.52 -6.38
C LYS A 145 -7.01 13.92 -7.58
N LEU A 146 -7.40 13.47 -8.77
CA LEU A 146 -6.74 13.81 -10.02
C LEU A 146 -7.00 15.28 -10.38
N ASN A 147 -6.20 15.82 -11.31
CA ASN A 147 -6.37 17.17 -11.85
C ASN A 147 -7.74 17.36 -12.55
N THR A 148 -8.37 16.27 -13.00
CA THR A 148 -9.74 16.26 -13.53
C THR A 148 -10.80 16.49 -12.46
N GLY A 149 -10.42 16.43 -11.18
CA GLY A 149 -11.31 16.47 -10.02
C GLY A 149 -11.84 15.10 -9.60
N GLU A 150 -11.57 14.05 -10.37
CA GLU A 150 -11.95 12.67 -10.06
C GLU A 150 -11.16 12.12 -8.86
N ILE A 151 -11.86 11.41 -7.98
CA ILE A 151 -11.25 10.71 -6.84
C ILE A 151 -11.01 9.26 -7.27
N VAL A 152 -9.75 8.82 -7.20
CA VAL A 152 -9.34 7.48 -7.60
C VAL A 152 -8.56 6.79 -6.50
N ASN A 153 -8.61 5.46 -6.50
CA ASN A 153 -7.69 4.65 -5.73
C ASN A 153 -6.38 4.54 -6.53
N SER A 154 -5.25 4.76 -5.86
CA SER A 154 -3.93 4.71 -6.48
C SER A 154 -3.04 3.72 -5.76
N ILE A 155 -2.21 3.01 -6.52
CA ILE A 155 -1.25 2.03 -6.03
C ILE A 155 0.14 2.37 -6.58
N ALA A 156 1.15 2.36 -5.71
CA ALA A 156 2.54 2.58 -6.05
C ALA A 156 3.28 1.25 -6.20
N ILE A 157 4.14 1.17 -7.22
CA ILE A 157 5.02 0.04 -7.51
C ILE A 157 6.44 0.59 -7.53
N ASP A 158 7.30 0.04 -6.67
CA ASP A 158 8.73 0.35 -6.65
C ASP A 158 9.49 -0.71 -7.45
N TYR A 159 10.51 -0.26 -8.17
CA TYR A 159 11.41 -1.07 -8.96
C TYR A 159 12.86 -0.62 -8.76
N ASP A 160 13.73 -1.60 -8.50
CA ASP A 160 15.17 -1.44 -8.34
C ASP A 160 15.59 -0.37 -7.31
N ARG A 161 14.82 -0.26 -6.21
CA ARG A 161 15.01 0.65 -5.05
C ARG A 161 14.94 2.16 -5.36
N GLU A 162 15.16 2.54 -6.60
CA GLU A 162 15.29 3.93 -7.02
C GLU A 162 14.10 4.38 -7.85
N LEU A 163 13.48 3.50 -8.63
CA LEU A 163 12.41 3.87 -9.56
C LEU A 163 11.06 3.50 -8.98
N TRP A 164 10.05 4.30 -9.29
CA TRP A 164 8.69 4.01 -8.87
C TRP A 164 7.66 4.52 -9.89
N GLU A 165 6.49 3.90 -9.88
CA GLU A 165 5.31 4.36 -10.61
C GLU A 165 4.06 4.29 -9.73
N THR A 166 3.12 5.20 -9.95
CA THR A 166 1.81 5.20 -9.30
C THR A 166 0.73 5.05 -10.36
N ARG A 167 -0.19 4.12 -10.16
CA ARG A 167 -1.24 3.77 -11.13
C ARG A 167 -2.63 3.77 -10.51
N ILE A 168 -3.64 3.95 -11.35
CA ILE A 168 -5.03 3.81 -10.94
C ILE A 168 -5.31 2.33 -10.60
N LEU A 169 -5.85 2.07 -9.42
CA LEU A 169 -6.32 0.76 -9.01
C LEU A 169 -7.84 0.73 -9.09
N ASN A 170 -8.40 -0.32 -9.70
CA ASN A 170 -9.79 -0.71 -9.50
C ASN A 170 -9.83 -1.78 -8.38
N PRO A 171 -10.28 -1.46 -7.16
CA PRO A 171 -10.24 -2.42 -6.05
C PRO A 171 -11.25 -3.57 -6.19
N GLU A 172 -12.34 -3.36 -6.91
CA GLU A 172 -13.37 -4.38 -7.11
C GLU A 172 -12.84 -5.49 -8.02
N THR A 173 -12.15 -5.12 -9.12
CA THR A 173 -11.60 -6.07 -10.08
C THR A 173 -10.14 -6.43 -9.81
N GLY A 174 -9.41 -5.64 -9.04
CA GLY A 174 -7.95 -5.71 -8.87
C GLY A 174 -7.15 -5.28 -10.09
N GLU A 175 -7.78 -4.63 -11.07
CA GLU A 175 -7.09 -4.15 -12.27
C GLU A 175 -6.25 -2.89 -11.97
N ILE A 176 -5.02 -2.88 -12.48
CA ILE A 176 -4.09 -1.75 -12.33
C ILE A 176 -3.95 -1.04 -13.68
N GLY A 177 -4.65 0.09 -13.79
CA GLY A 177 -4.91 0.82 -15.04
C GLY A 177 -3.83 1.85 -15.39
N ASP A 178 -4.21 3.11 -15.51
CA ASP A 178 -3.36 4.15 -16.08
C ASP A 178 -2.25 4.65 -15.15
N LEU A 179 -1.15 5.08 -15.77
CA LEU A 179 -0.01 5.72 -15.11
C LEU A 179 -0.39 7.14 -14.71
N ILE A 180 -0.17 7.47 -13.43
CA ILE A 180 -0.47 8.78 -12.85
C ILE A 180 0.84 9.55 -12.65
N TYR A 181 1.76 8.96 -11.90
CA TYR A 181 3.05 9.54 -11.56
C TYR A 181 4.14 8.50 -11.72
N TYR A 182 5.37 8.95 -11.94
CA TYR A 182 6.55 8.11 -11.86
C TYR A 182 7.74 8.99 -11.50
N GLY A 183 8.77 8.39 -10.94
CA GLY A 183 9.93 9.13 -10.51
C GLY A 183 11.12 8.26 -10.21
N LYS A 184 12.14 8.95 -9.70
CA LYS A 184 13.33 8.36 -9.12
C LYS A 184 13.57 9.01 -7.75
N ASN A 185 13.88 8.19 -6.73
CA ASN A 185 14.28 8.64 -5.40
C ASN A 185 15.70 9.21 -5.38
#